data_AF-A0A085L612-F1
#
_entry.id   AF-A0A085L612-F1
#
_cell.length_a   1.000
_cell.length_b   1.000
_cell.length_c   1.000
_cell.angle_alpha   90.00
_cell.angle_beta   90.00
_cell.angle_gamma   90.00
#
_symmetry.space_group_name_H-M   'P 1'
#
loop_
_entity.id
_entity.type
_entity.pdbx_description
1 polymer ?
#
loop_
_entity_poly.entity_id
_entity_poly.type
_entity_poly.pdbx_seq_one_letter_code
_entity_poly.pdbx_strand_id
1 'polypeptide(L)'
;MRDTSLRVPHGESGKVIDVKVFSRAQGDELLPGVNQLVRAYVAKKRKISEGDKISGRHGNKGVIARILPEEDVPFLPDGTPVEIVLNPLGVPSRMNIGQVLEAHLGWAAKALGYHVSSPVFNGATEEDILNFLRQAGLPEDGKVVLFDGRTGEPFDSPVTVGYVYMLKLAHLVDDKIHARSTGPYSLVTQQPLGGKAQFGGQRFGEMEVWALEAYGAAYTLQEILTVKSDDVIGRVKTYEAIVKGENIPEPGVPESFKVLVKELQSLALDVRLLSEENEEIEIKEKEEDVGEGLKDLESELPGSEFLENDADDNEGHFEEKELEEELTEIFSRDYSGLSDEEEQGEEKEV
;
A
#
# COMPACT_ATOMS: atom_id res chain seq x y z
N MET A 1 21.98 8.00 -29.09
CA MET A 1 21.29 8.56 -27.91
C MET A 1 20.66 7.39 -27.17
N ARG A 2 20.81 7.33 -25.84
CA ARG A 2 20.06 6.38 -25.00
C ARG A 2 18.64 6.92 -24.80
N ASP A 3 17.65 6.05 -24.63
CA ASP A 3 16.28 6.46 -24.30
C ASP A 3 16.23 6.82 -22.80
N THR A 4 15.79 8.04 -22.50
CA THR A 4 15.62 8.56 -21.12
C THR A 4 14.21 9.12 -20.93
N SER A 5 13.22 8.52 -21.61
CA SER A 5 11.84 8.98 -21.57
C SER A 5 11.21 8.75 -20.19
N LEU A 6 10.43 9.71 -19.70
CA LEU A 6 9.61 9.53 -18.50
C LEU A 6 8.52 8.47 -18.76
N ARG A 7 8.49 7.44 -17.91
CA ARG A 7 7.49 6.35 -17.97
C ARG A 7 6.59 6.39 -16.75
N VAL A 8 5.35 5.92 -16.90
CA VAL A 8 4.44 5.79 -15.76
C VAL A 8 5.02 4.76 -14.78
N PRO A 9 5.22 5.11 -13.49
CA PRO A 9 5.74 4.17 -12.50
C PRO A 9 4.86 2.94 -12.34
N HIS A 10 5.45 1.81 -11.95
CA HIS A 10 4.68 0.61 -11.67
C HIS A 10 3.68 0.83 -10.52
N GLY A 11 2.47 0.27 -10.68
CA GLY A 11 1.38 0.42 -9.72
C GLY A 11 0.52 1.66 -9.95
N GLU A 12 1.03 2.66 -10.67
CA GLU A 12 0.25 3.83 -11.05
C GLU A 12 -0.46 3.62 -12.40
N SER A 13 -1.67 4.16 -12.48
CA SER A 13 -2.51 4.10 -13.67
C SER A 13 -3.57 5.19 -13.58
N GLY A 14 -4.02 5.70 -14.72
CA GLY A 14 -5.07 6.71 -14.72
C GLY A 14 -5.23 7.40 -16.05
N LYS A 15 -6.00 8.48 -16.03
CA LYS A 15 -6.21 9.37 -17.16
C LYS A 15 -5.33 10.59 -16.98
N VAL A 16 -4.59 10.98 -18.02
CA VAL A 16 -3.89 12.27 -18.04
C VAL A 16 -4.94 13.37 -18.06
N ILE A 17 -4.95 14.22 -17.04
CA ILE A 17 -5.92 15.32 -16.90
C ILE A 17 -5.34 16.63 -17.44
N ASP A 18 -4.04 16.84 -17.30
CA ASP A 18 -3.36 18.06 -17.71
C ASP A 18 -1.87 17.80 -17.98
N VAL A 19 -1.28 18.60 -18.87
CA VAL A 19 0.17 18.59 -19.15
C VAL A 19 0.66 20.03 -19.23
N LYS A 20 1.47 20.44 -18.25
CA LYS A 20 2.11 21.75 -18.20
C LYS A 20 3.54 21.65 -18.72
N VAL A 21 3.89 22.53 -19.65
CA VAL A 21 5.24 22.64 -20.21
C VAL A 21 5.80 24.01 -19.86
N PHE A 22 6.94 24.02 -19.18
CA PHE A 22 7.68 25.22 -18.83
C PHE A 22 8.99 25.26 -19.61
N SER A 23 9.35 26.41 -20.16
CA SER A 23 10.55 26.57 -20.96
C SER A 23 11.30 27.84 -20.59
N ARG A 24 12.61 27.72 -20.38
CA ARG A 24 13.47 28.90 -20.13
C ARG A 24 13.44 29.88 -21.30
N ALA A 25 13.24 29.38 -22.53
CA ALA A 25 13.11 30.23 -23.71
C ALA A 25 11.82 31.07 -23.71
N GLN A 26 10.79 30.63 -22.98
CA GLN A 26 9.51 31.35 -22.83
C GLN A 26 9.52 32.32 -21.64
N GLY A 27 10.60 32.37 -20.86
CA GLY A 27 10.76 33.25 -19.71
C GLY A 27 10.38 32.63 -18.38
N ASP A 28 10.13 31.31 -18.33
CA ASP A 28 9.81 30.61 -17.08
C ASP A 28 11.05 30.46 -16.18
N GLU A 29 10.86 30.63 -14.88
CA GLU A 29 11.91 30.42 -13.88
C GLU A 29 12.14 28.92 -13.66
N LEU A 30 13.30 28.43 -14.11
CA LEU A 30 13.71 27.02 -14.01
C LEU A 30 15.07 26.92 -13.31
N LEU A 31 15.29 25.81 -12.60
CA LEU A 31 16.56 25.50 -11.92
C LEU A 31 17.76 25.58 -12.89
N PRO A 32 18.95 26.00 -12.42
CA PRO A 32 20.17 26.02 -13.22
C PRO A 32 20.41 24.66 -13.90
N GLY A 33 20.81 24.66 -15.18
CA GLY A 33 20.98 23.42 -15.96
C GLY A 33 19.70 22.88 -16.64
N VAL A 34 18.50 23.25 -16.19
CA VAL A 34 17.24 22.81 -16.81
C VAL A 34 16.83 23.73 -17.96
N ASN A 35 16.63 23.16 -19.16
CA ASN A 35 16.19 23.91 -20.35
C ASN A 35 14.66 23.97 -20.49
N GLN A 36 13.99 22.84 -20.21
CA GLN A 36 12.55 22.67 -20.31
C GLN A 36 12.10 21.67 -19.23
N LEU A 37 10.95 21.93 -18.63
CA LEU A 37 10.31 21.06 -17.64
C LEU A 37 8.91 20.68 -18.16
N VAL A 38 8.56 19.40 -18.07
CA VAL A 38 7.23 18.90 -18.44
C VAL A 38 6.62 18.22 -17.22
N ARG A 39 5.44 18.67 -16.80
CA ARG A 39 4.66 18.05 -15.73
C ARG A 39 3.38 17.47 -16.32
N ALA A 40 3.16 16.18 -16.13
CA ALA A 40 1.92 15.50 -16.53
C ALA A 40 1.15 15.09 -15.28
N TYR A 41 -0.10 15.55 -15.17
CA TYR A 41 -0.99 15.20 -14.06
C TYR A 41 -1.85 14.00 -14.48
N VAL A 42 -1.85 12.96 -13.66
CA VAL A 42 -2.59 11.71 -13.90
C VAL A 42 -3.58 11.49 -12.77
N ALA A 43 -4.86 11.35 -13.10
CA ALA A 43 -5.92 11.08 -12.13
C ALA A 43 -6.43 9.65 -12.23
N LYS A 44 -6.71 9.04 -11.06
CA LYS A 44 -7.33 7.71 -10.94
C LYS A 44 -8.54 7.76 -10.02
N LYS A 45 -9.69 7.27 -10.47
CA LYS A 45 -10.86 7.03 -9.61
C LYS A 45 -10.68 5.70 -8.89
N ARG A 46 -10.43 5.74 -7.57
CA ARG A 46 -10.18 4.56 -6.74
C ARG A 46 -11.47 4.10 -6.05
N LYS A 47 -12.05 2.99 -6.50
CA LYS A 47 -13.18 2.32 -5.84
C LYS A 47 -12.73 1.66 -4.54
N ILE A 48 -13.68 1.22 -3.72
CA ILE A 48 -13.38 0.44 -2.52
C ILE A 48 -13.02 -0.99 -2.92
N SER A 49 -11.96 -1.52 -2.33
CA SER A 49 -11.42 -2.84 -2.66
C SER A 49 -11.16 -3.65 -1.40
N GLU A 50 -11.08 -4.98 -1.55
CA GLU A 50 -10.59 -5.86 -0.50
C GLU A 50 -9.17 -5.43 -0.09
N GLY A 51 -8.90 -5.38 1.22
CA GLY A 51 -7.65 -4.86 1.75
C GLY A 51 -7.65 -3.36 2.07
N ASP A 52 -8.64 -2.59 1.61
CA ASP A 52 -8.77 -1.18 2.01
C ASP A 52 -9.14 -1.05 3.49
N LYS A 53 -8.60 -0.01 4.13
CA LYS A 53 -8.87 0.26 5.55
C LYS A 53 -10.05 1.22 5.73
N ILE A 54 -10.99 0.82 6.57
CA ILE A 54 -12.15 1.61 6.97
C ILE A 54 -12.16 1.82 8.49
N SER A 55 -12.90 2.83 8.95
CA SER A 55 -13.06 3.13 10.38
C SER A 55 -14.39 3.79 10.64
N GLY A 56 -15.05 3.43 11.74
CA GLY A 56 -16.07 4.31 12.32
C GLY A 56 -15.43 5.43 13.15
N ARG A 57 -16.28 6.32 13.67
CA ARG A 57 -15.87 7.47 14.51
C ARG A 57 -15.37 7.05 15.90
N HIS A 58 -15.71 5.85 16.34
CA HIS A 58 -15.38 5.30 17.67
C HIS A 58 -14.11 4.42 17.68
N GLY A 59 -13.24 4.58 16.68
CA GLY A 59 -11.95 3.88 16.62
C GLY A 59 -12.04 2.39 16.24
N ASN A 60 -13.20 1.91 15.79
CA ASN A 60 -13.42 0.59 15.22
C ASN A 60 -12.80 0.47 13.82
N LYS A 61 -11.46 0.51 13.77
CA LYS A 61 -10.68 0.35 12.54
C LYS A 61 -10.68 -1.10 12.09
N GLY A 62 -10.86 -1.31 10.79
CA GLY A 62 -10.87 -2.62 10.15
C GLY A 62 -10.35 -2.56 8.72
N VAL A 63 -10.04 -3.73 8.17
CA VAL A 63 -9.71 -3.92 6.76
C VAL A 63 -10.84 -4.72 6.14
N ILE A 64 -11.22 -4.39 4.90
CA ILE A 64 -12.25 -5.13 4.18
C ILE A 64 -11.71 -6.52 3.83
N ALA A 65 -12.31 -7.54 4.43
CA ALA A 65 -11.89 -8.92 4.23
C ALA A 65 -12.52 -9.55 2.98
N ARG A 66 -13.76 -9.16 2.65
CA ARG A 66 -14.50 -9.67 1.50
C ARG A 66 -15.59 -8.69 1.08
N ILE A 67 -15.82 -8.57 -0.22
CA ILE A 67 -16.99 -7.89 -0.78
C ILE A 67 -17.95 -8.97 -1.29
N LEU A 68 -19.14 -9.06 -0.71
CA LEU A 68 -20.15 -10.04 -1.10
C LEU A 68 -21.10 -9.45 -2.16
N PRO A 69 -21.66 -10.29 -3.05
CA PRO A 69 -22.83 -9.93 -3.83
C PRO A 69 -24.03 -9.58 -2.93
N GLU A 70 -24.94 -8.76 -3.44
CA GLU A 70 -26.11 -8.28 -2.67
C GLU A 70 -27.08 -9.42 -2.31
N GLU A 71 -27.16 -10.45 -3.14
CA GLU A 71 -27.95 -11.65 -2.89
C GLU A 71 -27.43 -12.51 -1.72
N ASP A 72 -26.15 -12.37 -1.38
CA ASP A 72 -25.44 -13.23 -0.45
C ASP A 72 -25.38 -12.65 0.97
N VAL A 73 -25.68 -11.36 1.13
CA VAL A 73 -25.60 -10.67 2.43
C VAL A 73 -26.85 -10.93 3.28
N PRO A 74 -26.72 -10.92 4.61
CA PRO A 74 -27.87 -10.96 5.49
C PRO A 74 -28.87 -9.84 5.18
N PHE A 75 -30.16 -10.14 5.23
CA PHE A 75 -31.21 -9.17 4.94
C PHE A 75 -32.25 -9.10 6.06
N LEU A 76 -32.92 -7.95 6.13
CA LEU A 76 -33.97 -7.63 7.08
C LEU A 76 -35.32 -8.26 6.67
N PRO A 77 -36.31 -8.36 7.57
CA PRO A 77 -37.63 -8.92 7.25
C PRO A 77 -38.39 -8.21 6.13
N ASP A 78 -38.04 -6.96 5.83
CA ASP A 78 -38.57 -6.15 4.73
C ASP A 78 -37.88 -6.44 3.39
N GLY A 79 -36.85 -7.30 3.38
CA GLY A 79 -36.04 -7.64 2.20
C GLY A 79 -34.79 -6.79 2.03
N THR A 80 -34.58 -5.77 2.86
CA THR A 80 -33.45 -4.85 2.71
C THR A 80 -32.13 -5.54 3.13
N PRO A 81 -31.13 -5.65 2.24
CA PRO A 81 -29.83 -6.23 2.57
C PRO A 81 -28.99 -5.30 3.46
N VAL A 82 -28.14 -5.88 4.32
CA VAL A 82 -27.18 -5.09 5.10
C VAL A 82 -25.95 -4.72 4.27
N GLU A 83 -25.43 -3.51 4.46
CA GLU A 83 -24.26 -3.04 3.70
C GLU A 83 -22.92 -3.47 4.31
N ILE A 84 -22.84 -3.53 5.65
CA ILE A 84 -21.60 -3.83 6.38
C ILE A 84 -21.90 -4.73 7.58
N VAL A 85 -21.14 -5.81 7.72
CA VAL A 85 -21.18 -6.69 8.90
C VAL A 85 -19.95 -6.42 9.78
N LEU A 86 -20.19 -5.94 11.00
CA LEU A 86 -19.13 -5.67 11.98
C LEU A 86 -19.01 -6.81 12.99
N ASN A 87 -17.78 -7.19 13.33
CA ASN A 87 -17.52 -8.24 14.30
C ASN A 87 -17.81 -7.75 15.75
N PRO A 88 -18.73 -8.39 16.50
CA PRO A 88 -19.10 -7.96 17.85
C PRO A 88 -17.96 -8.11 18.87
N LEU A 89 -16.99 -9.00 18.65
CA LEU A 89 -15.88 -9.24 19.60
C LEU A 89 -15.00 -7.99 19.83
N GLY A 90 -15.00 -7.06 18.88
CA GLY A 90 -14.23 -5.83 18.96
C GLY A 90 -14.83 -4.74 19.86
N VAL A 91 -16.09 -4.90 20.32
CA VAL A 91 -16.78 -3.87 21.11
C VAL A 91 -16.48 -3.98 22.61
N PRO A 92 -16.66 -5.15 23.27
CA PRO A 92 -16.46 -5.24 24.72
C PRO A 92 -15.00 -5.01 25.12
N SER A 93 -14.05 -5.53 24.32
CA SER A 93 -12.62 -5.42 24.59
C SER A 93 -12.08 -3.98 24.50
N ARG A 94 -12.73 -3.12 23.71
CA ARG A 94 -12.29 -1.74 23.45
C ARG A 94 -13.10 -0.68 24.18
N MET A 95 -14.16 -1.07 24.89
CA MET A 95 -15.07 -0.18 25.62
C MET A 95 -15.65 0.96 24.78
N ASN A 96 -15.83 0.74 23.47
CA ASN A 96 -16.35 1.72 22.53
C ASN A 96 -17.84 1.50 22.25
N ILE A 97 -18.64 1.50 23.31
CA ILE A 97 -20.10 1.26 23.26
C ILE A 97 -20.85 2.35 22.47
N GLY A 98 -20.24 3.53 22.32
CA GLY A 98 -20.79 4.63 21.52
C GLY A 98 -21.15 4.22 20.09
N GLN A 99 -20.43 3.26 19.47
CA GLN A 99 -20.78 2.78 18.13
C GLN A 99 -22.13 2.04 18.10
N VAL A 100 -22.49 1.39 19.21
CA VAL A 100 -23.77 0.67 19.33
C VAL A 100 -24.87 1.69 19.55
N LEU A 101 -24.65 2.68 20.43
CA LEU A 101 -25.60 3.79 20.64
C LEU A 101 -25.83 4.59 19.35
N GLU A 102 -24.78 4.83 18.58
CA GLU A 102 -24.84 5.43 17.24
C GLU A 102 -25.71 4.60 16.30
N ALA A 103 -25.52 3.27 16.26
CA ALA A 103 -26.33 2.39 15.41
C ALA A 103 -27.83 2.47 15.73
N HIS A 104 -28.18 2.47 17.02
CA HIS A 104 -29.58 2.52 17.48
C HIS A 104 -30.23 3.86 17.13
N LEU A 105 -29.56 4.97 17.48
CA LEU A 105 -30.06 6.30 17.20
C LEU A 105 -30.12 6.57 15.69
N GLY A 106 -29.12 6.10 14.94
CA GLY A 106 -29.07 6.20 13.49
C GLY A 106 -30.21 5.45 12.81
N TRP A 107 -30.58 4.27 13.33
CA TRP A 107 -31.72 3.52 12.82
C TRP A 107 -33.05 4.24 13.03
N ALA A 108 -33.29 4.72 14.26
CA ALA A 108 -34.49 5.51 14.56
C ALA A 108 -34.55 6.80 13.73
N ALA A 109 -33.42 7.49 13.58
CA ALA A 109 -33.32 8.71 12.78
C ALA A 109 -33.66 8.45 11.30
N LYS A 110 -33.13 7.36 10.72
CA LYS A 110 -33.43 6.98 9.32
C LYS A 110 -34.92 6.64 9.14
N ALA A 111 -35.50 5.88 10.06
CA ALA A 111 -36.91 5.48 10.00
C ALA A 111 -37.88 6.69 10.14
N LEU A 112 -37.50 7.69 10.93
CA LEU A 112 -38.29 8.92 11.12
C LEU A 112 -37.98 10.03 10.10
N GLY A 113 -36.95 9.86 9.26
CA GLY A 113 -36.52 10.88 8.31
C GLY A 113 -35.84 12.09 8.96
N TYR A 114 -35.18 11.90 10.11
CA TYR A 114 -34.51 12.96 10.87
C TYR A 114 -32.99 12.95 10.67
N HIS A 115 -32.41 14.14 10.75
CA HIS A 115 -30.99 14.31 11.03
C HIS A 115 -30.82 14.69 12.49
N VAL A 116 -29.99 13.93 13.22
CA VAL A 116 -29.80 14.11 14.65
C VAL A 116 -28.41 14.68 14.91
N SER A 117 -28.35 15.71 15.75
CA SER A 117 -27.10 16.24 16.32
C SER A 117 -27.03 15.88 17.79
N SER A 118 -26.00 15.16 18.19
CA SER A 118 -25.74 14.78 19.57
C SER A 118 -24.42 15.39 20.03
N PRO A 119 -24.45 16.48 20.82
CA PRO A 119 -23.24 17.10 21.37
C PRO A 119 -22.40 16.12 22.19
N VAL A 120 -21.08 16.35 22.24
CA VAL A 120 -20.10 15.40 22.83
C VAL A 120 -20.38 15.05 24.29
N PHE A 121 -20.74 16.04 25.12
CA PHE A 121 -20.94 15.86 26.57
C PHE A 121 -22.37 16.13 27.04
N ASN A 122 -23.25 16.55 26.14
CA ASN A 122 -24.66 16.83 26.43
C ASN A 122 -25.51 16.34 25.25
N GLY A 123 -25.31 15.06 24.94
CA GLY A 123 -25.91 14.37 23.81
C GLY A 123 -27.20 13.64 24.16
N ALA A 124 -27.70 12.85 23.22
CA ALA A 124 -28.82 11.97 23.45
C ALA A 124 -28.51 10.98 24.59
N THR A 125 -29.42 10.89 25.56
CA THR A 125 -29.35 9.88 26.62
C THR A 125 -29.89 8.54 26.14
N GLU A 126 -29.62 7.47 26.88
CA GLU A 126 -30.19 6.15 26.58
C GLU A 126 -31.72 6.17 26.56
N GLU A 127 -32.35 6.91 27.48
CA GLU A 127 -33.80 7.08 27.52
C GLU A 127 -34.33 7.79 26.26
N ASP A 128 -33.61 8.79 25.75
CA ASP A 128 -33.96 9.46 24.50
C ASP A 128 -33.91 8.49 23.33
N ILE A 129 -32.84 7.69 23.22
CA ILE A 129 -32.67 6.70 22.14
C ILE A 129 -33.80 5.67 22.16
N LEU A 130 -34.15 5.15 23.35
CA LEU A 130 -35.28 4.23 23.52
C LEU A 130 -36.61 4.87 23.10
N ASN A 131 -36.84 6.13 23.46
CA ASN A 131 -38.04 6.86 23.03
C ASN A 131 -38.08 7.06 21.52
N PHE A 132 -36.95 7.36 20.88
CA PHE A 132 -36.86 7.47 19.42
C PHE A 132 -37.14 6.13 18.73
N LEU A 133 -36.62 5.01 19.26
CA LEU A 133 -36.93 3.67 18.73
C LEU A 133 -38.42 3.35 18.83
N ARG A 134 -39.06 3.66 19.97
CA ARG A 134 -40.53 3.49 20.13
C ARG A 134 -41.31 4.35 19.14
N GLN A 135 -40.93 5.61 18.96
CA GLN A 135 -41.58 6.51 18.01
C GLN A 135 -41.45 6.01 16.56
N ALA A 136 -40.31 5.41 16.23
CA ALA A 136 -40.06 4.79 14.93
C ALA A 136 -40.76 3.43 14.73
N GLY A 137 -41.40 2.87 15.77
CA GLY A 137 -41.98 1.52 15.73
C GLY A 137 -40.94 0.40 15.67
N LEU A 138 -39.71 0.67 16.12
CA LEU A 138 -38.59 -0.27 16.13
C LEU A 138 -38.44 -0.97 17.49
N PRO A 139 -37.80 -2.16 17.54
CA PRO A 139 -37.52 -2.87 18.80
C PRO A 139 -36.69 -2.03 19.77
N GLU A 140 -37.09 -1.98 21.05
CA GLU A 140 -36.39 -1.20 22.08
C GLU A 140 -34.98 -1.72 22.38
N ASP A 141 -34.71 -3.00 22.14
CA ASP A 141 -33.38 -3.59 22.29
C ASP A 141 -32.48 -3.39 21.06
N GLY A 142 -32.99 -2.71 20.01
CA GLY A 142 -32.31 -2.44 18.75
C GLY A 142 -31.94 -3.71 17.96
N LYS A 143 -32.61 -4.83 18.22
CA LYS A 143 -32.34 -6.11 17.56
C LYS A 143 -33.50 -6.55 16.70
N VAL A 144 -33.17 -7.23 15.61
CA VAL A 144 -34.14 -7.80 14.68
C VAL A 144 -33.66 -9.16 14.20
N VAL A 145 -34.61 -10.00 13.79
CA VAL A 145 -34.29 -11.27 13.14
C VAL A 145 -33.80 -10.96 11.73
N LEU A 146 -32.55 -11.33 11.46
CA LEU A 146 -32.00 -11.31 10.11
C LEU A 146 -32.22 -12.68 9.44
N PHE A 147 -32.21 -12.69 8.13
CA PHE A 147 -32.21 -13.89 7.30
C PHE A 147 -30.88 -14.01 6.57
N ASP A 148 -30.39 -15.23 6.41
CA ASP A 148 -29.19 -15.51 5.63
C ASP A 148 -29.52 -15.41 4.13
N GLY A 149 -28.82 -14.53 3.39
CA GLY A 149 -29.01 -14.35 1.95
C GLY A 149 -28.80 -15.63 1.13
N ARG A 150 -27.95 -16.54 1.62
CA ARG A 150 -27.58 -17.76 0.89
C ARG A 150 -28.58 -18.89 1.04
N THR A 151 -29.16 -19.04 2.22
CA THR A 151 -30.05 -20.15 2.57
C THR A 151 -31.50 -19.71 2.69
N GLY A 152 -31.74 -18.43 2.98
CA GLY A 152 -33.05 -17.88 3.31
C GLY A 152 -33.53 -18.21 4.72
N GLU A 153 -32.74 -18.93 5.53
CA GLU A 153 -33.11 -19.30 6.89
C GLU A 153 -32.88 -18.12 7.86
N PRO A 154 -33.75 -17.95 8.87
CA PRO A 154 -33.54 -16.94 9.91
C PRO A 154 -32.35 -17.32 10.80
N PHE A 155 -31.59 -16.34 11.26
CA PHE A 155 -30.55 -16.57 12.27
C PHE A 155 -31.14 -17.01 13.62
N ASP A 156 -30.39 -17.84 14.35
CA ASP A 156 -30.81 -18.40 15.65
C ASP A 156 -31.14 -17.36 16.73
N SER A 157 -30.54 -16.17 16.65
CA SER A 157 -30.69 -15.10 17.65
C SER A 157 -30.87 -13.74 16.97
N PRO A 158 -31.68 -12.84 17.55
CA PRO A 158 -31.81 -11.47 17.07
C PRO A 158 -30.47 -10.74 17.07
N VAL A 159 -30.20 -10.01 15.99
CA VAL A 159 -28.96 -9.30 15.75
C VAL A 159 -29.21 -7.80 15.84
N THR A 160 -28.27 -7.06 16.44
CA THR A 160 -28.32 -5.60 16.45
C THR A 160 -28.08 -5.07 15.04
N VAL A 161 -29.04 -4.29 14.53
CA VAL A 161 -28.96 -3.63 13.22
C VAL A 161 -29.08 -2.13 13.44
N GLY A 162 -28.47 -1.33 12.57
CA GLY A 162 -28.64 0.10 12.58
C GLY A 162 -27.70 0.80 11.62
N TYR A 163 -27.76 2.13 11.64
CA TYR A 163 -26.97 2.96 10.74
C TYR A 163 -25.78 3.55 11.49
N VAL A 164 -24.58 3.31 10.98
CA VAL A 164 -23.33 3.82 11.54
C VAL A 164 -22.57 4.60 10.49
N TYR A 165 -21.87 5.66 10.91
CA TYR A 165 -21.08 6.47 10.01
C TYR A 165 -19.68 5.87 9.82
N MET A 166 -19.40 5.40 8.60
CA MET A 166 -18.14 4.76 8.23
C MET A 166 -17.29 5.67 7.33
N LEU A 167 -15.99 5.72 7.63
CA LEU A 167 -14.99 6.50 6.91
C LEU A 167 -14.05 5.56 6.15
N LYS A 168 -13.74 5.90 4.89
CA LYS A 168 -12.64 5.31 4.13
C LYS A 168 -11.34 6.02 4.52
N LEU A 169 -10.35 5.28 5.00
CA LEU A 169 -9.05 5.84 5.35
C LEU A 169 -8.12 5.83 4.13
N ALA A 170 -7.18 6.78 4.07
CA ALA A 170 -6.10 6.85 3.08
C ALA A 170 -5.02 5.78 3.33
N HIS A 171 -5.45 4.54 3.56
CA HIS A 171 -4.62 3.36 3.73
C HIS A 171 -5.17 2.27 2.82
N LEU A 172 -4.91 2.43 1.52
CA LEU A 172 -5.44 1.56 0.48
C LEU A 172 -4.46 0.43 0.19
N VAL A 173 -5.00 -0.69 -0.30
CA VAL A 173 -4.17 -1.85 -0.64
C VAL A 173 -3.25 -1.57 -1.84
N ASP A 174 -3.75 -0.83 -2.84
CA ASP A 174 -3.02 -0.44 -4.04
C ASP A 174 -1.70 0.28 -3.69
N ASP A 175 -1.72 1.10 -2.63
CA ASP A 175 -0.54 1.84 -2.19
C ASP A 175 0.43 0.97 -1.39
N LYS A 176 -0.05 -0.11 -0.77
CA LYS A 176 0.75 -0.96 0.13
C LYS A 176 1.34 -2.19 -0.53
N ILE A 177 0.72 -2.69 -1.60
CA ILE A 177 1.27 -3.85 -2.31
C ILE A 177 2.59 -3.46 -2.97
N HIS A 178 3.59 -4.32 -2.77
CA HIS A 178 4.93 -4.18 -3.34
C HIS A 178 5.51 -5.57 -3.57
N ALA A 179 6.12 -5.76 -4.73
CA ALA A 179 6.79 -6.99 -5.09
C ALA A 179 8.04 -6.65 -5.89
N ARG A 180 9.10 -7.44 -5.66
CA ARG A 180 10.40 -7.29 -6.33
C ARG A 180 10.91 -8.68 -6.72
N SER A 181 11.34 -8.81 -7.96
CA SER A 181 12.16 -9.94 -8.43
C SER A 181 13.63 -9.54 -8.44
N THR A 182 14.00 -8.68 -9.36
CA THR A 182 15.31 -8.02 -9.51
C THR A 182 15.10 -6.51 -9.45
N GLY A 183 16.17 -5.73 -9.33
CA GLY A 183 16.05 -4.29 -9.26
C GLY A 183 17.34 -3.60 -8.84
N PRO A 184 17.27 -2.34 -8.42
CA PRO A 184 18.45 -1.55 -8.10
C PRO A 184 19.17 -2.02 -6.84
N TYR A 185 20.48 -1.77 -6.81
CA TYR A 185 21.39 -2.11 -5.72
C TYR A 185 22.18 -0.88 -5.25
N SER A 186 22.55 -0.88 -3.97
CA SER A 186 23.44 0.13 -3.39
C SER A 186 24.83 0.02 -4.00
N LEU A 187 25.43 1.17 -4.35
CA LEU A 187 26.78 1.23 -4.91
C LEU A 187 27.85 0.66 -3.97
N VAL A 188 27.68 0.90 -2.66
CA VAL A 188 28.68 0.53 -1.65
C VAL A 188 28.49 -0.90 -1.18
N THR A 189 27.29 -1.23 -0.69
CA THR A 189 27.04 -2.52 -0.04
C THR A 189 26.58 -3.61 -1.01
N GLN A 190 26.28 -3.26 -2.26
CA GLN A 190 25.71 -4.17 -3.26
C GLN A 190 24.41 -4.86 -2.84
N GLN A 191 23.75 -4.37 -1.78
CA GLN A 191 22.47 -4.86 -1.32
C GLN A 191 21.31 -4.20 -2.08
N PRO A 192 20.17 -4.90 -2.23
CA PRO A 192 18.93 -4.29 -2.71
C PRO A 192 18.63 -2.95 -2.03
N LEU A 193 18.30 -1.92 -2.80
CA LEU A 193 17.82 -0.65 -2.22
C LEU A 193 16.53 -0.86 -1.42
N GLY A 194 16.20 0.09 -0.54
CA GLY A 194 14.99 0.05 0.28
C GLY A 194 13.84 0.87 -0.32
N GLY A 195 12.60 0.53 0.04
CA GLY A 195 11.44 1.35 -0.25
C GLY A 195 10.75 1.04 -1.59
N LYS A 196 9.43 1.23 -1.63
CA LYS A 196 8.58 0.93 -2.80
C LYS A 196 8.92 1.81 -4.01
N ALA A 197 9.19 3.09 -3.78
CA ALA A 197 9.49 4.05 -4.84
C ALA A 197 10.72 3.67 -5.67
N GLN A 198 11.73 3.08 -5.02
CA GLN A 198 13.00 2.68 -5.65
C GLN A 198 12.99 1.20 -6.07
N PHE A 199 11.83 0.55 -6.21
CA PHE A 199 11.75 -0.90 -6.46
C PHE A 199 12.59 -1.72 -5.47
N GLY A 200 12.59 -1.31 -4.21
CA GLY A 200 13.46 -1.83 -3.17
C GLY A 200 13.10 -3.25 -2.71
N GLY A 201 14.07 -3.94 -2.12
CA GLY A 201 13.87 -5.24 -1.49
C GLY A 201 13.21 -5.13 -0.12
N GLN A 202 12.60 -6.22 0.34
CA GLN A 202 12.15 -6.33 1.72
C GLN A 202 13.37 -6.56 2.61
N ARG A 203 13.44 -5.85 3.74
CA ARG A 203 14.48 -6.09 4.73
C ARG A 203 14.25 -7.43 5.42
N PHE A 204 15.26 -8.29 5.38
CA PHE A 204 15.37 -9.46 6.23
C PHE A 204 16.24 -9.10 7.43
N GLY A 205 15.63 -8.97 8.62
CA GLY A 205 16.30 -8.48 9.81
C GLY A 205 16.90 -9.58 10.67
N GLU A 206 17.57 -9.16 11.75
CA GLU A 206 18.19 -10.06 12.72
C GLU A 206 17.17 -11.00 13.38
N MET A 207 15.96 -10.51 13.68
CA MET A 207 14.91 -11.35 14.26
C MET A 207 14.44 -12.45 13.29
N GLU A 208 14.39 -12.17 11.99
CA GLU A 208 14.05 -13.17 10.98
C GLU A 208 15.20 -14.17 10.76
N VAL A 209 16.46 -13.74 10.88
CA VAL A 209 17.63 -14.64 10.88
C VAL A 209 17.52 -15.64 12.02
N TRP A 210 17.28 -15.18 13.25
CA TRP A 210 17.10 -16.08 14.41
C TRP A 210 15.96 -17.07 14.21
N ALA A 211 14.89 -16.65 13.54
CA ALA A 211 13.79 -17.55 13.22
C ALA A 211 14.27 -18.71 12.33
N LEU A 212 15.03 -18.44 11.25
CA LEU A 212 15.54 -19.49 10.37
C LEU A 212 16.59 -20.37 11.04
N GLU A 213 17.44 -19.80 11.89
CA GLU A 213 18.41 -20.56 12.70
C GLU A 213 17.70 -21.53 13.64
N ALA A 214 16.63 -21.09 14.32
CA ALA A 214 15.84 -21.93 15.21
C ALA A 214 15.15 -23.09 14.47
N TYR A 215 14.75 -22.88 13.21
CA TYR A 215 14.22 -23.94 12.35
C TYR A 215 15.31 -24.89 11.80
N GLY A 216 16.59 -24.54 11.92
CA GLY A 216 17.68 -25.27 11.28
C GLY A 216 17.70 -25.12 9.75
N ALA A 217 17.11 -24.05 9.22
CA ALA A 217 16.98 -23.79 7.79
C ALA A 217 18.26 -23.19 7.18
N ALA A 218 19.37 -23.92 7.29
CA ALA A 218 20.71 -23.44 6.92
C ALA A 218 20.82 -22.97 5.46
N TYR A 219 20.34 -23.77 4.50
CA TYR A 219 20.38 -23.43 3.08
C TYR A 219 19.51 -22.22 2.74
N THR A 220 18.32 -22.11 3.34
CA THR A 220 17.44 -20.95 3.15
C THR A 220 18.07 -19.67 3.68
N LEU A 221 18.70 -19.75 4.86
CA LEU A 221 19.39 -18.60 5.44
C LEU A 221 20.60 -18.19 4.59
N GLN A 222 21.40 -19.16 4.15
CA GLN A 222 22.53 -18.91 3.25
C GLN A 222 22.06 -18.24 1.95
N GLU A 223 21.01 -18.75 1.32
CA GLU A 223 20.43 -18.20 0.09
C GLU A 223 19.99 -16.75 0.26
N ILE A 224 19.31 -16.41 1.37
CA ILE A 224 18.86 -15.05 1.68
C ILE A 224 20.04 -14.10 1.86
N LEU A 225 21.08 -14.52 2.58
CA LEU A 225 22.25 -13.69 2.90
C LEU A 225 23.24 -13.54 1.74
N THR A 226 23.11 -14.33 0.67
CA THR A 226 24.07 -14.35 -0.45
C THR A 226 23.39 -14.01 -1.78
N VAL A 227 22.91 -15.02 -2.52
CA VAL A 227 22.42 -14.91 -3.91
C VAL A 227 21.18 -14.03 -4.05
N LYS A 228 20.41 -13.84 -2.96
CA LYS A 228 19.25 -12.92 -2.92
C LYS A 228 19.59 -11.50 -2.45
N SER A 229 20.86 -11.24 -2.06
CA SER A 229 21.30 -9.97 -1.51
C SER A 229 22.53 -9.44 -2.26
N ASP A 230 23.73 -9.63 -1.72
CA ASP A 230 24.97 -8.92 -2.07
C ASP A 230 26.05 -9.84 -2.66
N ASP A 231 25.76 -11.09 -2.98
CA ASP A 231 26.62 -11.91 -3.83
C ASP A 231 26.44 -11.49 -5.30
N VAL A 232 27.30 -10.57 -5.75
CA VAL A 232 27.25 -9.96 -7.10
C VAL A 232 27.33 -11.00 -8.21
N ILE A 233 28.19 -12.00 -8.07
CA ILE A 233 28.38 -13.05 -9.10
C ILE A 233 27.30 -14.13 -8.94
N GLY A 234 27.01 -14.52 -7.69
CA GLY A 234 26.03 -15.55 -7.38
C GLY A 234 24.63 -15.18 -7.85
N ARG A 235 24.20 -13.92 -7.71
CA ARG A 235 22.86 -13.48 -8.14
C ARG A 235 22.66 -13.58 -9.65
N VAL A 236 23.69 -13.21 -10.44
CA VAL A 236 23.64 -13.27 -11.91
C VAL A 236 23.57 -14.71 -12.39
N LYS A 237 24.44 -15.57 -11.87
CA LYS A 237 24.43 -17.00 -12.20
C LYS A 237 23.15 -17.71 -11.75
N THR A 238 22.61 -17.33 -10.59
CA THR A 238 21.35 -17.86 -10.09
C THR A 238 20.20 -17.49 -11.01
N TYR A 239 20.15 -16.24 -11.48
CA TYR A 239 19.14 -15.81 -12.45
C TYR A 239 19.23 -16.63 -13.76
N GLU A 240 20.43 -16.78 -14.30
CA GLU A 240 20.69 -17.57 -15.50
C GLU A 240 20.28 -19.05 -15.32
N ALA A 241 20.64 -19.66 -14.19
CA ALA A 241 20.27 -21.03 -13.86
C ALA A 241 18.75 -21.20 -13.78
N ILE A 242 18.03 -20.26 -13.16
CA ILE A 242 16.56 -20.28 -13.07
C ILE A 242 15.94 -20.22 -14.47
N VAL A 243 16.43 -19.33 -15.34
CA VAL A 243 15.93 -19.19 -16.72
C VAL A 243 16.18 -20.46 -17.54
N LYS A 244 17.33 -21.11 -17.34
CA LYS A 244 17.69 -22.38 -18.01
C LYS A 244 17.04 -23.63 -17.39
N GLY A 245 16.44 -23.51 -16.20
CA GLY A 245 15.93 -24.64 -15.44
C GLY A 245 17.03 -25.55 -14.88
N GLU A 246 18.23 -24.99 -14.68
CA GLU A 246 19.37 -25.65 -14.06
C GLU A 246 19.36 -25.48 -12.53
N ASN A 247 20.16 -26.28 -11.82
CA ASN A 247 20.29 -26.14 -10.38
C ASN A 247 21.05 -24.85 -10.02
N ILE A 248 20.63 -24.22 -8.92
CA ILE A 248 21.26 -23.01 -8.39
C ILE A 248 22.72 -23.33 -8.00
N PRO A 249 23.71 -22.52 -8.42
CA PRO A 249 25.11 -22.73 -8.07
C PRO A 249 25.38 -22.51 -6.57
N GLU A 250 26.53 -22.98 -6.10
CA GLU A 250 26.95 -22.70 -4.72
C GLU A 250 27.22 -21.20 -4.52
N PRO A 251 26.74 -20.60 -3.41
CA PRO A 251 26.96 -19.19 -3.11
C PRO A 251 28.43 -18.83 -2.87
N GLY A 252 28.80 -17.61 -3.23
CA GLY A 252 30.11 -17.02 -2.97
C GLY A 252 30.18 -16.24 -1.66
N VAL A 253 31.21 -15.38 -1.57
CA VAL A 253 31.44 -14.50 -0.42
C VAL A 253 30.62 -13.20 -0.59
N PRO A 254 29.77 -12.83 0.39
CA PRO A 254 29.02 -11.57 0.41
C PRO A 254 29.89 -10.34 0.23
N GLU A 255 29.42 -9.35 -0.54
CA GLU A 255 30.15 -8.10 -0.71
C GLU A 255 30.23 -7.30 0.61
N SER A 256 29.18 -7.33 1.45
CA SER A 256 29.20 -6.71 2.77
C SER A 256 30.35 -7.19 3.65
N PHE A 257 30.73 -8.46 3.55
CA PHE A 257 31.88 -9.00 4.28
C PHE A 257 33.21 -8.45 3.75
N LYS A 258 33.35 -8.30 2.43
CA LYS A 258 34.54 -7.70 1.84
C LYS A 258 34.69 -6.24 2.24
N VAL A 259 33.59 -5.49 2.19
CA VAL A 259 33.54 -4.09 2.66
C VAL A 259 33.95 -4.01 4.13
N LEU A 260 33.42 -4.88 4.99
CA LEU A 260 33.80 -4.94 6.40
C LEU A 260 35.31 -5.16 6.60
N VAL A 261 35.92 -6.09 5.85
CA VAL A 261 37.36 -6.35 5.94
C VAL A 261 38.16 -5.09 5.54
N LYS A 262 37.77 -4.41 4.46
CA LYS A 262 38.43 -3.17 4.03
C LYS A 262 38.23 -2.03 5.03
N GLU A 263 37.05 -1.90 5.64
CA GLU A 263 36.77 -0.92 6.69
C GLU A 263 37.66 -1.16 7.92
N LEU A 264 37.83 -2.41 8.36
CA LEU A 264 38.75 -2.74 9.46
C LEU A 264 40.21 -2.46 9.10
N GLN A 265 40.64 -2.80 7.88
CA GLN A 265 41.99 -2.50 7.39
C GLN A 265 42.26 -0.99 7.31
N SER A 266 41.25 -0.18 7.00
CA SER A 266 41.36 1.29 7.00
C SER A 266 41.67 1.87 8.38
N LEU A 267 41.31 1.15 9.45
CA LEU A 267 41.62 1.49 10.84
C LEU A 267 43.00 0.99 11.30
N ALA A 268 43.85 0.56 10.35
CA ALA A 268 45.15 -0.07 10.61
C ALA A 268 45.07 -1.38 11.43
N LEU A 269 43.96 -2.11 11.30
CA LEU A 269 43.83 -3.47 11.81
C LEU A 269 44.19 -4.47 10.71
N ASP A 270 45.16 -5.35 10.98
CA ASP A 270 45.59 -6.39 10.05
C ASP A 270 44.63 -7.60 10.14
N VAL A 271 43.61 -7.60 9.29
CA VAL A 271 42.62 -8.68 9.18
C VAL A 271 42.99 -9.56 7.99
N ARG A 272 43.24 -10.86 8.25
CA ARG A 272 43.62 -11.87 7.25
C ARG A 272 42.69 -13.08 7.34
N LEU A 273 42.32 -13.63 6.19
CA LEU A 273 41.63 -14.92 6.11
C LEU A 273 42.66 -16.03 5.99
N LEU A 274 42.56 -17.03 6.86
CA LEU A 274 43.45 -18.17 6.87
C LEU A 274 42.69 -19.43 6.46
N SER A 275 43.32 -20.28 5.65
CA SER A 275 42.87 -21.63 5.39
C SER A 275 43.17 -22.55 6.59
N GLU A 276 42.71 -23.81 6.54
CA GLU A 276 43.06 -24.82 7.54
C GLU A 276 44.58 -25.07 7.65
N GLU A 277 45.34 -24.78 6.59
CA GLU A 277 46.80 -24.93 6.52
C GLU A 277 47.56 -23.65 6.95
N ASN A 278 46.87 -22.66 7.54
CA ASN A 278 47.39 -21.32 7.88
C ASN A 278 47.94 -20.55 6.67
N GLU A 279 47.47 -20.85 5.48
CA GLU A 279 47.79 -20.08 4.28
C GLU A 279 46.82 -18.92 4.12
N GLU A 280 47.32 -17.75 3.72
CA GLU A 280 46.51 -16.55 3.55
C GLU A 280 45.66 -16.67 2.28
N ILE A 281 44.34 -16.54 2.44
CA ILE A 281 43.38 -16.54 1.33
C ILE A 281 43.17 -15.11 0.88
N GLU A 282 43.65 -14.79 -0.32
CA GLU A 282 43.33 -13.51 -0.96
C GLU A 282 41.87 -13.51 -1.42
N ILE A 283 41.07 -12.58 -0.88
CA ILE A 283 39.77 -12.24 -1.45
C ILE A 283 40.04 -11.50 -2.77
N LYS A 284 40.11 -12.26 -3.87
CA LYS A 284 40.33 -11.64 -5.19
C LYS A 284 39.12 -10.79 -5.58
N GLU A 285 39.37 -9.50 -5.81
CA GLU A 285 38.52 -8.62 -6.61
C GLU A 285 38.63 -9.11 -8.07
N LYS A 286 37.84 -10.12 -8.46
CA LYS A 286 37.79 -10.52 -9.87
C LYS A 286 36.96 -9.48 -10.64
N GLU A 287 37.61 -8.39 -11.02
CA GLU A 287 37.06 -7.38 -11.95
C GLU A 287 37.00 -7.90 -13.40
N GLU A 288 37.72 -8.97 -13.75
CA GLU A 288 38.00 -9.29 -15.17
C GLU A 288 36.98 -10.21 -15.90
N ASP A 289 36.17 -11.02 -15.22
CA ASP A 289 35.20 -11.93 -15.89
C ASP A 289 33.76 -11.39 -15.94
N VAL A 290 33.51 -10.23 -15.33
CA VAL A 290 32.18 -9.62 -15.17
C VAL A 290 31.85 -8.71 -16.36
N GLY A 291 32.86 -8.15 -17.03
CA GLY A 291 32.71 -7.05 -17.99
C GLY A 291 32.05 -7.39 -19.33
N GLU A 292 32.11 -8.64 -19.80
CA GLU A 292 31.45 -9.06 -21.06
C GLU A 292 30.06 -9.66 -20.79
N GLY A 293 29.91 -10.52 -19.77
CA GLY A 293 28.63 -11.16 -19.45
C GLY A 293 27.58 -10.26 -18.80
N LEU A 294 27.97 -9.27 -17.97
CA LEU A 294 27.00 -8.35 -17.37
C LEU A 294 26.47 -7.31 -18.35
N LYS A 295 27.24 -6.89 -19.36
CA LYS A 295 26.76 -5.91 -20.35
C LYS A 295 25.66 -6.51 -21.23
N ASP A 296 25.80 -7.78 -21.60
CA ASP A 296 24.81 -8.49 -22.38
C ASP A 296 23.55 -8.76 -21.52
N LEU A 297 23.70 -9.12 -20.25
CA LEU A 297 22.56 -9.42 -19.37
C LEU A 297 21.86 -8.17 -18.80
N GLU A 298 22.56 -7.08 -18.52
CA GLU A 298 21.93 -5.78 -18.16
C GLU A 298 21.06 -5.25 -19.28
N SER A 299 21.36 -5.59 -20.54
CA SER A 299 20.51 -5.25 -21.69
C SER A 299 19.26 -6.14 -21.82
N GLU A 300 19.28 -7.34 -21.22
CA GLU A 300 18.18 -8.32 -21.24
C GLU A 300 17.33 -8.32 -19.96
N LEU A 301 17.84 -7.75 -18.86
CA LEU A 301 17.14 -7.61 -17.59
C LEU A 301 16.11 -6.46 -17.67
N PRO A 302 14.80 -6.73 -17.51
CA PRO A 302 13.82 -5.66 -17.38
C PRO A 302 14.07 -4.91 -16.07
N GLY A 303 14.59 -3.67 -16.16
CA GLY A 303 14.71 -2.73 -15.05
C GLY A 303 16.11 -2.25 -14.68
N SER A 304 17.15 -2.56 -15.45
CA SER A 304 18.48 -1.97 -15.31
C SER A 304 18.52 -0.47 -15.67
N GLU A 305 17.58 0.02 -16.51
CA GLU A 305 17.47 1.42 -16.93
C GLU A 305 17.03 2.40 -15.82
N PHE A 306 16.61 1.92 -14.65
CA PHE A 306 16.05 2.78 -13.58
C PHE A 306 17.09 3.41 -12.66
N LEU A 307 18.33 2.90 -12.61
CA LEU A 307 19.34 3.35 -11.66
C LEU A 307 20.03 4.67 -12.01
N GLU A 308 20.11 5.04 -13.28
CA GLU A 308 20.71 6.34 -13.66
C GLU A 308 19.77 7.53 -13.38
N ASN A 309 18.48 7.30 -13.11
CA ASN A 309 17.48 8.37 -12.98
C ASN A 309 17.17 8.80 -11.54
N ASP A 310 17.28 7.91 -10.54
CA ASP A 310 16.84 8.23 -9.17
C ASP A 310 17.91 8.92 -8.29
N ALA A 311 19.17 8.95 -8.74
CA ALA A 311 20.27 9.51 -7.95
C ALA A 311 20.35 11.05 -8.00
N ASP A 312 19.77 11.69 -9.03
CA ASP A 312 19.80 13.14 -9.22
C ASP A 312 18.44 13.84 -8.99
N ASP A 313 17.34 13.10 -8.83
CA ASP A 313 15.99 13.68 -8.70
C ASP A 313 15.62 14.11 -7.26
N ASN A 314 16.57 14.08 -6.32
CA ASN A 314 16.32 14.39 -4.90
C ASN A 314 16.56 15.86 -4.51
N GLU A 315 16.67 16.78 -5.47
CA GLU A 315 16.78 18.24 -5.21
C GLU A 315 15.49 19.04 -5.42
N GLY A 316 14.34 18.36 -5.52
CA GLY A 316 13.03 19.00 -5.60
C GLY A 316 12.16 18.74 -4.37
N HIS A 317 12.52 19.27 -3.19
CA HIS A 317 11.53 19.42 -2.12
C HIS A 317 10.51 20.48 -2.55
N PHE A 318 9.48 20.05 -3.29
CA PHE A 318 8.32 20.88 -3.58
C PHE A 318 7.45 20.94 -2.33
N GLU A 319 7.03 22.14 -1.93
CA GLU A 319 6.09 22.31 -0.82
C GLU A 319 4.76 21.65 -1.20
N GLU A 320 4.35 20.61 -0.45
CA GLU A 320 3.05 19.91 -0.63
C GLU A 320 1.87 20.89 -0.79
N LYS A 321 2.01 22.09 -0.22
CA LYS A 321 1.03 23.17 -0.26
C LYS A 321 0.76 23.74 -1.66
N GLU A 322 1.79 23.92 -2.49
CA GLU A 322 1.60 24.45 -3.86
C GLU A 322 0.90 23.42 -4.76
N LEU A 323 1.20 22.13 -4.54
CA LEU A 323 0.55 21.02 -5.24
C LEU A 323 -0.94 20.90 -4.87
N GLU A 324 -1.29 21.08 -3.60
CA GLU A 324 -2.69 21.09 -3.15
C GLU A 324 -3.48 22.26 -3.75
N GLU A 325 -2.90 23.47 -3.80
CA GLU A 325 -3.54 24.63 -4.39
C GLU A 325 -3.78 24.45 -5.90
N GLU A 326 -2.77 23.99 -6.66
CA GLU A 326 -2.92 23.72 -8.09
C GLU A 326 -3.93 22.60 -8.39
N LEU A 327 -3.92 21.51 -7.61
CA LEU A 327 -4.91 20.44 -7.76
C LEU A 327 -6.32 20.95 -7.45
N THR A 328 -6.48 21.82 -6.46
CA THR A 328 -7.77 22.43 -6.12
C THR A 328 -8.29 23.31 -7.26
N GLU A 329 -7.41 24.04 -7.96
CA GLU A 329 -7.79 24.79 -9.16
C GLU A 329 -8.23 23.89 -10.32
N ILE A 330 -7.56 22.76 -10.52
CA ILE A 330 -7.93 21.78 -11.57
C ILE A 330 -9.30 21.16 -11.24
N PHE A 331 -9.51 20.68 -10.01
CA PHE A 331 -10.78 20.05 -9.62
C PHE A 331 -11.94 21.05 -9.51
N SER A 332 -11.69 22.31 -9.14
CA SER A 332 -12.74 23.34 -9.08
C SER A 332 -13.28 23.73 -10.46
N ARG A 333 -12.47 23.62 -11.53
CA ARG A 333 -12.94 23.83 -12.91
C ARG A 333 -13.93 22.75 -13.37
N ASP A 334 -13.67 21.48 -13.05
CA ASP A 334 -14.51 20.35 -13.48
C ASP A 334 -15.81 20.21 -12.67
N TYR A 335 -15.86 20.66 -11.42
CA TYR A 335 -17.07 20.59 -10.58
C TYR A 335 -18.10 21.69 -10.85
N SER A 336 -17.79 22.68 -11.68
CA SER A 336 -18.77 23.72 -12.09
C SER A 336 -19.85 23.22 -13.06
N GLY A 337 -19.71 21.99 -13.58
CA GLY A 337 -20.65 21.37 -14.53
C GLY A 337 -21.42 20.15 -14.00
N LEU A 338 -21.37 19.88 -12.69
CA LEU A 338 -22.02 18.72 -12.07
C LEU A 338 -23.13 19.08 -11.06
N SER A 339 -23.60 20.32 -11.06
CA SER A 339 -24.82 20.71 -10.35
C SER A 339 -26.00 20.78 -11.33
N ASP A 340 -27.02 19.96 -11.04
CA ASP A 340 -28.43 20.16 -11.40
C ASP A 340 -29.02 19.49 -12.67
N GLU A 341 -28.54 18.32 -13.12
CA GLU A 341 -29.22 17.59 -14.23
C GLU A 341 -29.75 16.17 -13.92
N GLU A 342 -29.57 15.61 -12.71
CA GLU A 342 -30.12 14.25 -12.38
C GLU A 342 -31.32 14.24 -11.41
N GLU A 343 -31.87 15.39 -10.99
CA GLU A 343 -33.03 15.44 -10.07
C GLU A 343 -34.35 16.00 -10.66
N GLN A 344 -34.45 16.31 -11.96
CA GLN A 344 -35.69 16.82 -12.58
C GLN A 344 -36.30 15.89 -13.63
N GLY A 345 -36.27 14.59 -13.36
CA GLY A 345 -36.68 13.56 -14.31
C GLY A 345 -37.91 12.73 -13.94
N GLU A 346 -38.73 13.07 -12.94
CA GLU A 346 -39.94 12.28 -12.63
C GLU A 346 -41.04 13.07 -11.88
N GLU A 347 -41.47 14.20 -12.45
CA GLU A 347 -42.82 14.72 -12.18
C GLU A 347 -43.48 15.07 -13.52
N LYS A 348 -44.38 14.19 -14.01
CA LYS A 348 -45.62 14.54 -14.73
C LYS A 348 -46.51 13.31 -15.03
N GLU A 349 -47.66 13.33 -14.37
CA GLU A 349 -49.01 12.96 -14.86
C GLU A 349 -49.19 11.66 -15.67
N VAL A 350 -49.82 10.65 -15.04
CA VAL A 350 -51.26 10.30 -15.20
C VAL A 350 -51.79 9.72 -13.89
#